data_AF-A0A0U1DUW7-F1
#
_entry.id   AF-A0A0U1DUW7-F1
#
_cell.length_a   1.000
_cell.length_b   1.000
_cell.length_c   1.000
_cell.angle_alpha   90.00
_cell.angle_beta   90.00
_cell.angle_gamma   90.00
#
_symmetry.space_group_name_H-M   'P 1'
#
loop_
_entity.id
_entity.type
_entity.pdbx_description
1 polymer ?
#
loop_
_entity_poly.entity_id
_entity_poly.type
_entity_poly.pdbx_seq_one_letter_code
_entity_poly.pdbx_strand_id
1 'polypeptide(L)' 'MPWQGPTSALSPTGVSRTPEDDDSVFVLPVALPAGMDLDATAPITCDWRDGDVW' A
#
# COMPACT_ATOMS: atom_id res chain seq x y z
N MET A 1 12.02 -0.09 1.16
CA MET A 1 11.97 1.35 0.85
C MET A 1 10.65 1.91 1.35
N PRO A 2 10.60 3.17 1.82
CA PRO A 2 9.34 3.78 2.26
C PRO A 2 8.37 3.90 1.07
N TRP A 3 7.10 3.60 1.32
CA TRP A 3 6.02 3.97 0.43
C TRP A 3 5.71 5.46 0.63
N GLN A 4 5.45 6.19 -0.45
CA GLN A 4 5.22 7.65 -0.42
C GLN A 4 3.84 8.02 -0.97
N GLY A 5 3.18 7.05 -1.61
CA GLY A 5 1.86 7.22 -2.15
C GLY A 5 0.77 6.95 -1.12
N PRO A 6 -0.48 7.28 -1.47
CA PRO A 6 -1.61 7.10 -0.59
C PRO A 6 -1.89 5.63 -0.27
N THR A 7 -2.25 5.35 0.98
CA THR A 7 -2.65 4.03 1.48
C THR A 7 -4.18 3.93 1.63
N SER A 8 -4.69 2.70 1.49
CA SER A 8 -6.11 2.38 1.60
C SER A 8 -6.33 0.89 1.92
N ALA A 9 -7.52 0.53 2.38
CA ALA A 9 -7.94 -0.85 2.55
C ALA A 9 -9.17 -1.17 1.68
N LEU A 10 -9.19 -2.36 1.07
CA LEU A 10 -10.34 -2.87 0.34
C LEU A 10 -11.32 -3.54 1.31
N SER A 11 -12.34 -2.79 1.73
CA SER A 11 -13.43 -3.26 2.60
C SER A 11 -14.61 -3.83 1.79
N PRO A 12 -15.59 -4.51 2.42
CA PRO A 12 -16.79 -4.98 1.73
C PRO A 12 -17.62 -3.89 1.04
N THR A 13 -17.52 -2.63 1.48
CA THR A 13 -18.22 -1.49 0.88
C THR A 13 -17.37 -0.74 -0.15
N GLY A 14 -16.13 -1.17 -0.37
CA GLY A 14 -15.20 -0.58 -1.33
C GLY A 14 -13.87 -0.16 -0.71
N VAL A 15 -13.10 0.61 -1.48
CA VAL A 15 -11.79 1.13 -1.07
C VAL A 15 -11.97 2.32 -0.13
N SER A 16 -11.40 2.22 1.07
CA SER A 16 -11.41 3.28 2.09
C SER A 16 -9.98 3.78 2.32
N ARG A 17 -9.77 5.10 2.35
CA ARG A 17 -8.46 5.71 2.62
C ARG A 17 -8.03 5.48 4.07
N THR A 18 -6.72 5.30 4.29
CA THR A 18 -6.07 5.15 5.61
C THR A 18 -4.99 6.23 5.79
N PRO A 19 -5.32 7.53 5.76
CA PRO A 19 -4.34 8.61 5.78
C PRO A 19 -3.41 8.61 7.01
N GLU A 20 -3.82 7.99 8.11
CA GLU A 20 -3.00 7.74 9.29
C GLU A 20 -1.76 6.86 9.02
N ASP A 21 -1.76 6.10 7.92
CA ASP A 21 -0.73 5.15 7.53
C ASP A 21 0.11 5.58 6.30
N ASP A 22 -0.20 6.72 5.67
CA ASP A 22 0.44 7.16 4.41
C ASP A 22 1.99 7.27 4.48
N ASP A 23 2.56 7.39 5.68
CA ASP A 23 4.01 7.51 5.93
C ASP A 23 4.59 6.36 6.80
N SER A 24 3.80 5.32 7.10
CA SER A 24 4.21 4.20 8.00
C SER A 24 4.64 2.93 7.24
N VAL A 25 4.29 2.82 5.95
CA VAL A 25 4.47 1.59 5.15
C VAL A 25 5.86 1.53 4.49
N PHE A 26 6.52 0.37 4.64
CA PHE A 26 7.76 0.04 3.92
C PHE A 26 7.57 -1.21 3.07
N VAL A 27 8.04 -1.17 1.82
CA VAL A 27 7.97 -2.29 0.88
C VAL A 27 9.36 -2.86 0.56
N LEU A 28 9.42 -4.16 0.29
CA LEU A 28 10.60 -4.85 -0.24
C LEU A 28 10.21 -5.51 -1.56
N PRO A 29 10.53 -4.92 -2.72
CA PRO A 29 10.31 -5.56 -4.01
C PRO A 29 11.20 -6.81 -4.13
N VAL A 30 10.60 -7.96 -4.47
CA VAL A 30 11.31 -9.23 -4.63
C VAL A 30 11.08 -9.74 -6.05
N ALA A 31 12.17 -10.05 -6.75
CA ALA A 31 12.15 -10.66 -8.09
C ALA A 31 11.32 -9.88 -9.14
N LEU A 32 11.44 -8.56 -9.18
CA LEU A 32 10.86 -7.77 -10.26
C LEU A 32 11.43 -8.21 -11.62
N PRO A 33 10.60 -8.23 -12.69
CA PRO A 33 11.08 -8.46 -14.05
C PRO A 33 12.18 -7.47 -14.45
N ALA A 34 13.06 -7.90 -15.35
CA ALA A 34 14.15 -7.04 -15.84
C ALA A 34 13.58 -5.77 -16.50
N GLY A 35 14.08 -4.61 -16.07
CA GLY A 35 13.65 -3.30 -16.58
C GLY A 35 12.32 -2.79 -16.01
N MET A 36 11.78 -3.44 -14.97
CA MET A 36 10.59 -2.98 -14.26
C MET A 36 10.97 -2.40 -12.91
N ASP A 37 10.43 -1.21 -12.63
CA ASP A 37 10.53 -0.54 -11.33
C ASP A 37 9.15 -0.49 -10.66
N LEU A 38 9.15 -0.52 -9.33
CA LEU A 38 7.95 -0.27 -8.53
C LEU A 38 7.84 1.22 -8.24
N ASP A 39 6.78 1.87 -8.74
CA ASP A 39 6.48 3.27 -8.42
C ASP A 39 5.94 3.40 -7.00
N ALA A 40 6.77 3.86 -6.07
CA ALA A 40 6.42 4.04 -4.66
C ALA A 40 5.54 5.28 -4.38
N THR A 41 5.20 6.08 -5.40
CA THR A 41 4.34 7.27 -5.28
C THR A 41 2.89 6.98 -5.66
N ALA A 42 2.63 5.81 -6.26
CA ALA A 42 1.29 5.37 -6.64
C ALA A 42 0.42 5.03 -5.39
N PRO A 43 -0.91 4.96 -5.53
CA PRO A 43 -1.76 4.40 -4.49
C PRO A 43 -1.47 2.92 -4.24
N ILE A 44 -1.56 2.49 -2.97
CA ILE A 44 -1.54 1.08 -2.57
C ILE A 44 -2.78 0.76 -1.75
N THR A 45 -3.32 -0.44 -1.94
CA THR A 45 -4.51 -0.92 -1.24
C THR A 45 -4.23 -2.30 -0.64
N CYS A 46 -4.30 -2.44 0.68
CA CYS A 46 -4.27 -3.75 1.34
C CYS A 46 -5.66 -4.40 1.32
N ASP A 47 -5.71 -5.69 1.63
CA ASP A 47 -6.94 -6.41 1.91
C ASP A 47 -7.47 -6.09 3.32
N TRP A 48 -8.75 -6.39 3.56
CA TRP A 48 -9.38 -6.12 4.85
C TRP A 48 -9.07 -7.19 5.90
N ARG A 49 -8.84 -6.74 7.13
CA ARG A 49 -8.80 -7.56 8.35
C ARG A 49 -9.36 -6.77 9.55
N ASP A 50 -9.77 -7.49 10.60
CA ASP A 50 -10.14 -6.84 11.86
C ASP A 50 -8.89 -6.23 12.54
N GLY A 51 -9.04 -5.03 13.11
CA GLY A 51 -7.96 -4.31 13.79
C GLY A 51 -7.25 -3.30 12.89
N ASP A 52 -5.97 -3.07 13.17
CA ASP A 52 -5.09 -2.26 12.32
C ASP A 52 -4.87 -3.01 10.99
N VAL A 53 -5.10 -2.35 9.85
CA VAL A 53 -5.10 -2.99 8.53
C VAL A 53 -3.74 -2.94 7.83
N TRP A 54 -2.78 -2.17 8.35
CA TRP A 54 -1.42 -2.06 7.81
C TRP A 54 -0.34 -2.73 8.69
#